data_AF-A0A1W2AQJ3-F1
#
_entry.id   AF-A0A1W2AQJ3-F1
#
_cell.length_a   1.000
_cell.length_b   1.000
_cell.length_c   1.000
_cell.angle_alpha   90.00
_cell.angle_beta   90.00
_cell.angle_gamma   90.00
#
_symmetry.space_group_name_H-M   'P 1'
#
loop_
_entity.id
_entity.type
_entity.pdbx_description
1 polymer ?
#
loop_
_entity_poly.entity_id
_entity_poly.type
_entity_poly.pdbx_seq_one_letter_code
_entity_poly.pdbx_strand_id
1 'polypeptide(L)' 'MEFLTLPIFEEFRITVDETTVGRELRAMGFAKLSARPRHHAQNEFEVEDFKKVSQPSCRRSSKASPKAPRSNSDGPTKLG' A
#
# COMPACT_ATOMS: atom_id res chain seq x y z
N MET A 1 11.28 1.51 9.64
CA MET A 1 10.83 1.89 8.29
C MET A 1 11.98 2.70 7.69
N GLU A 2 13.15 2.08 7.59
CA GLU A 2 14.49 2.72 7.64
C GLU A 2 14.96 3.41 6.35
N PHE A 3 14.04 3.82 5.48
CA PHE A 3 14.38 4.14 4.09
C PHE A 3 14.98 5.55 3.90
N LEU A 4 15.03 6.38 4.95
CA LEU A 4 15.42 7.80 4.83
C LEU A 4 16.69 8.18 5.59
N THR A 5 17.17 7.37 6.53
CA THR A 5 18.31 7.72 7.40
C THR A 5 19.66 7.41 6.77
N LEU A 6 19.81 6.23 6.17
CA LEU A 6 21.05 5.80 5.51
C LEU A 6 21.52 6.73 4.37
N PRO A 7 20.67 7.16 3.41
CA PRO A 7 21.13 8.03 2.32
C PRO A 7 21.54 9.42 2.81
N ILE A 8 20.84 9.99 3.79
CA ILE A 8 21.16 11.31 4.35
C ILE A 8 22.50 11.27 5.08
N PHE A 9 22.77 10.18 5.81
CA PHE A 9 24.05 10.03 6.48
C PHE A 9 25.20 9.83 5.47
N GLU A 10 24.99 9.10 4.38
CA GLU A 10 26.05 8.88 3.40
C GLU A 10 26.42 10.17 2.64
N GLU A 11 25.42 10.98 2.27
CA GLU A 11 25.63 12.21 1.50
C GLU A 11 26.01 13.41 2.37
N PHE A 12 25.34 13.58 3.51
CA PHE A 12 25.49 14.78 4.35
C PHE A 12 26.22 14.53 5.67
N ARG A 13 26.48 13.26 6.04
CA ARG A 13 27.09 12.87 7.34
C ARG A 13 26.35 13.43 8.56
N ILE A 14 25.05 13.66 8.41
CA ILE A 14 24.16 14.18 9.44
C ILE A 14 23.32 13.04 10.00
N THR A 15 23.29 12.90 11.32
CA THR A 15 22.40 11.97 12.03
C THR A 15 21.17 12.73 12.51
N VAL A 16 20.02 12.50 11.87
CA VAL A 16 18.74 13.11 12.23
C VAL A 16 17.68 12.02 12.36
N ASP A 17 16.75 12.21 13.30
CA ASP A 17 15.63 11.30 13.52
C ASP A 17 14.67 11.26 12.32
N GLU A 18 14.16 10.08 11.99
CA GLU A 18 13.26 9.84 10.85
C GLU A 18 12.00 10.71 10.87
N THR A 19 11.46 10.96 12.07
CA THR A 19 10.23 11.72 12.21
C THR A 19 10.46 13.18 11.83
N THR A 20 11.63 13.73 12.14
CA THR A 20 12.00 15.11 11.81
C THR A 20 12.10 15.28 10.30
N VAL A 21 12.87 14.43 9.62
CA VAL A 21 13.00 14.45 8.16
C VAL A 21 11.63 14.26 7.49
N GLY A 22 10.84 13.30 7.97
CA GLY A 22 9.51 13.03 7.42
C GLY A 22 8.53 14.19 7.57
N ARG A 23 8.64 15.00 8.62
CA ARG A 23 7.80 16.20 8.82
C ARG A 23 8.19 17.33 7.86
N GLU A 24 9.48 17.59 7.72
CA GLU A 24 9.99 18.62 6.78
C GLU A 24 9.64 18.29 5.34
N LEU A 25 9.84 17.03 4.90
CA LEU A 25 9.49 16.60 3.54
C LEU A 25 7.99 16.76 3.25
N ARG A 26 7.12 16.47 4.22
CA ARG A 26 5.67 16.68 4.06
C ARG A 26 5.30 18.16 4.01
N ALA A 27 5.97 19.01 4.80
CA ALA A 27 5.77 20.45 4.76
C ALA A 27 6.16 21.04 3.40
N MET A 28 7.19 20.49 2.76
CA MET A 28 7.60 20.82 1.40
C MET A 28 6.73 20.19 0.30
N GLY A 29 5.72 19.38 0.65
CA GLY A 29 4.78 18.78 -0.30
C GLY A 29 5.23 17.44 -0.91
N PHE A 30 6.29 16.82 -0.41
CA PHE A 30 6.73 15.50 -0.88
C PHE A 30 5.89 14.36 -0.29
N ALA A 31 5.67 13.32 -1.10
CA ALA A 31 4.97 12.10 -0.71
C ALA A 31 5.93 10.91 -0.62
N LYS A 32 5.59 9.95 0.25
CA LYS A 32 6.40 8.72 0.38
C LYS A 32 6.24 7.86 -0.87
N LEU A 33 7.32 7.75 -1.64
CA LEU A 33 7.42 6.81 -2.76
C LEU A 33 7.79 5.42 -2.22
N SER A 34 7.02 4.40 -2.59
CA SER A 34 7.31 3.01 -2.23
C SER A 34 7.41 2.19 -3.50
N ALA A 35 8.36 1.25 -3.57
CA ALA A 35 8.59 0.39 -4.74
C ALA A 35 7.40 -0.52 -5.12
N ARG A 36 6.32 -0.53 -4.34
CA ARG A 36 5.08 -1.22 -4.72
C ARG A 36 4.28 -0.29 -5.63
N PRO A 37 3.86 -0.74 -6.83
CA PRO A 37 2.90 0.01 -7.62
C PRO A 37 1.63 0.26 -6.80
N ARG A 38 1.41 1.52 -6.40
CA ARG A 38 0.21 2.00 -5.73
C ARG A 38 -0.40 3.04 -6.65
N HIS A 39 -1.24 2.59 -7.57
CA HIS A 39 -1.75 3.34 -8.71
C HIS A 39 -2.58 4.57 -8.29
N HIS A 40 -2.19 5.78 -8.73
CA HIS A 40 -3.14 6.91 -8.90
C HIS A 40 -2.92 7.80 -10.14
N ALA A 41 -1.79 7.72 -10.85
CA ALA A 41 -1.64 8.13 -12.25
C ALA A 41 -0.43 7.37 -12.78
N GLN A 42 -0.60 6.54 -13.79
CA GLN A 42 0.43 5.59 -14.21
C GLN A 42 1.54 6.35 -14.95
N ASN A 43 2.72 6.42 -14.34
CA ASN A 43 3.93 6.96 -14.97
C ASN A 43 4.47 5.89 -15.94
N GLU A 44 4.41 6.17 -17.24
CA GLU A 44 4.64 5.18 -18.32
C GLU A 44 6.04 4.55 -18.28
N PHE A 45 7.03 5.26 -17.72
CA PHE A 45 8.42 4.83 -17.65
C PHE A 45 8.71 3.76 -16.58
N GLU A 46 7.87 3.64 -15.55
CA GLU A 46 8.15 2.75 -14.40
C GLU A 46 7.49 1.36 -14.54
N VAL A 47 6.62 1.19 -15.55
CA VAL A 47 5.84 -0.04 -15.73
C VAL A 47 6.70 -1.18 -16.27
N GLU A 48 7.69 -0.87 -17.10
CA GLU A 48 8.55 -1.87 -17.73
C GLU A 48 9.44 -2.60 -16.72
N ASP A 49 9.98 -1.90 -15.73
CA ASP A 49 10.87 -2.47 -14.71
C ASP A 49 10.15 -3.40 -13.71
N PHE A 50 8.83 -3.23 -13.53
CA PHE A 50 8.03 -4.04 -12.60
C PHE A 50 7.25 -5.17 -13.29
N LYS A 51 7.51 -5.44 -14.58
CA LYS A 51 6.88 -6.56 -15.29
C LYS A 51 7.32 -7.90 -14.68
N LYS A 52 6.34 -8.69 -14.24
CA LYS A 52 6.59 -10.07 -13.80
C LYS A 52 6.81 -10.97 -15.02
N VAL A 53 7.94 -11.67 -15.05
CA VAL A 53 8.27 -12.72 -16.05
C VAL A 53 7.49 -14.02 -15.78
N SER A 54 6.86 -14.15 -14.62
CA SER A 54 6.16 -15.37 -14.21
C SER A 54 4.77 -15.50 -14.85
N GLN A 55 4.46 -16.69 -15.36
CA GLN A 55 3.08 -17.02 -15.76
C GLN A 55 2.13 -16.90 -14.56
N PRO A 56 0.91 -16.33 -14.74
CA PRO A 56 -0.09 -16.30 -13.68
C PRO A 56 -0.49 -17.74 -13.31
N SER A 57 0.00 -18.26 -12.19
CA SER A 57 -0.31 -19.62 -11.72
C SER A 57 -1.70 -19.73 -11.08
N CYS A 58 -2.58 -18.75 -11.29
CA CYS A 58 -3.94 -18.77 -10.76
C CYS A 58 -4.79 -19.80 -11.52
N ARG A 59 -4.75 -21.04 -11.04
CA ARG A 59 -5.74 -22.05 -11.38
C ARG A 59 -7.07 -21.58 -10.75
N ARG A 60 -8.08 -21.32 -11.58
CA ARG A 60 -9.46 -21.10 -11.11
C ARG A 60 -9.81 -22.26 -10.17
N SER A 61 -10.04 -21.96 -8.90
CA SER A 61 -10.63 -22.95 -8.00
C SER A 61 -11.99 -23.32 -8.57
N SER A 62 -12.19 -24.61 -8.85
CA SER A 62 -13.49 -25.09 -9.29
C SER A 62 -14.47 -25.00 -8.12
N LYS A 63 -15.68 -24.51 -8.44
CA LYS A 63 -16.79 -24.19 -7.53
C LYS A 63 -16.50 -23.09 -6.51
N ALA A 64 -17.23 -21.98 -6.66
CA ALA A 64 -17.41 -21.02 -5.58
C ALA A 64 -17.95 -21.77 -4.34
N SER A 65 -17.31 -21.56 -3.19
CA SER A 65 -17.83 -22.05 -1.91
C SER A 65 -19.24 -21.51 -1.71
N PRO A 66 -20.20 -22.33 -1.22
CA PRO A 66 -21.54 -21.85 -0.90
C PRO A 66 -21.44 -20.67 0.06
N LYS A 67 -22.15 -19.58 -0.26
CA LYS A 67 -22.24 -18.41 0.61
C LYS A 67 -22.97 -18.83 1.89
N ALA A 68 -22.37 -18.58 3.05
CA ALA A 68 -23.01 -18.89 4.33
C ALA A 68 -24.38 -18.21 4.41
N PRO A 69 -25.42 -18.87 4.94
CA PRO A 69 -26.73 -18.25 5.14
C PRO A 69 -26.61 -17.03 6.03
N ARG A 70 -27.26 -15.93 5.64
CA ARG A 70 -27.37 -14.75 6.49
C ARG A 70 -28.39 -15.04 7.58
N SER A 71 -27.95 -15.16 8.82
CA SER A 71 -28.83 -15.17 9.98
C SER A 71 -29.39 -13.75 10.16
N ASN A 72 -30.66 -13.56 9.83
CA ASN A 72 -31.35 -12.30 10.15
C ASN A 72 -31.71 -12.36 11.64
N SER A 73 -31.03 -11.56 12.46
CA SER A 73 -31.32 -11.40 13.89
C SER A 73 -32.32 -10.27 14.18
N ASP A 74 -32.93 -9.70 13.14
CA ASP A 74 -33.89 -8.60 13.28
C ASP A 74 -35.25 -9.13 13.74
N GLY A 75 -35.39 -9.27 15.06
CA GLY A 75 -36.69 -9.38 15.71
C GLY A 75 -37.43 -8.03 15.66
N PRO A 76 -38.77 -8.01 15.55
CA PRO A 76 -39.52 -6.78 15.44
C PRO A 76 -39.47 -5.97 16.73
N THR A 77 -38.89 -4.77 16.69
CA THR A 77 -39.01 -3.79 17.77
C THR A 77 -40.37 -3.09 17.65
N LYS A 78 -41.26 -3.34 18.62
CA LYS A 78 -42.52 -2.57 18.77
C LYS A 78 -42.18 -1.16 19.27
N LEU A 79 -42.59 -0.14 18.52
CA LEU A 79 -42.71 1.23 19.03
C LEU A 79 -44.15 1.44 19.48
N GLY A 80 -44.32 1.75 20.76
CA GLY A 80 -45.60 2.15 21.36
C GLY A 80 -45.83 3.65 21.26
#